data_AF-A0A2V1B4P2-F1
#
_entry.id   AF-A0A2V1B4P2-F1
#
_cell.length_a   1.000
_cell.length_b   1.000
_cell.length_c   1.000
_cell.angle_alpha   90.00
_cell.angle_beta   90.00
_cell.angle_gamma   90.00
#
_symmetry.space_group_name_H-M   'P 1'
#
loop_
_entity.id
_entity.type
_entity.pdbx_description
1 polymer ?
#
loop_
_entity_poly.entity_id
_entity_poly.type
_entity_poly.pdbx_seq_one_letter_code
_entity_poly.pdbx_strand_id
1 'polypeptide(L)' 'YLTREKQFLLKLIIVIHLTNKQLVRSPEISSIKIRNNITSSRNLFVINKRVVVVTTYNKAY' A
#
# COMPACT_ATOMS: atom_id res chain seq x y z
N TYR A 1 -13.66 11.85 9.07
CA TYR A 1 -12.36 11.16 9.13
C TYR A 1 -12.26 10.07 8.06
N LEU A 2 -13.17 9.09 8.04
CA LEU A 2 -13.21 7.96 7.10
C LEU A 2 -13.18 8.32 5.60
N THR A 3 -13.86 9.39 5.20
CA THR A 3 -13.93 9.79 3.77
C THR A 3 -12.58 10.26 3.22
N ARG A 4 -11.75 10.94 4.03
CA ARG A 4 -10.44 11.44 3.56
C ARG A 4 -9.44 10.30 3.39
N GLU A 5 -9.41 9.34 4.31
CA GLU A 5 -8.59 8.13 4.18
C GLU A 5 -8.96 7.33 2.93
N LYS A 6 -10.26 7.16 2.66
CA LYS A 6 -10.74 6.46 1.46
C LYS A 6 -10.33 7.17 0.16
N GLN A 7 -10.42 8.50 0.12
CA GLN A 7 -9.99 9.29 -1.03
C GLN A 7 -8.47 9.27 -1.23
N PHE A 8 -7.71 9.29 -0.12
CA PHE A 8 -6.26 9.13 -0.16
C PHE A 8 -5.86 7.76 -0.70
N LEU A 9 -6.48 6.69 -0.22
CA LEU A 9 -6.27 5.31 -0.70
C LEU A 9 -6.55 5.19 -2.20
N LEU A 10 -7.68 5.72 -2.67
CA LEU A 10 -8.03 5.67 -4.10
C LEU A 10 -6.97 6.36 -4.95
N LYS A 11 -6.53 7.56 -4.56
CA LYS A 11 -5.48 8.28 -5.27
C LYS A 11 -4.14 7.55 -5.24
N LEU A 12 -3.79 6.93 -4.11
CA LEU A 12 -2.57 6.15 -3.96
C LEU A 12 -2.60 4.92 -4.88
N ILE A 13 -3.71 4.19 -4.95
CA ILE A 13 -3.88 3.03 -5.84
C ILE A 13 -3.73 3.44 -7.29
N ILE A 14 -4.33 4.57 -7.70
CA ILE A 14 -4.21 5.12 -9.06
C ILE A 14 -2.74 5.46 -9.37
N VAL A 15 -2.04 6.12 -8.45
CA VAL A 15 -0.61 6.45 -8.64
C VAL A 15 0.22 5.18 -8.73
N ILE A 16 0.02 4.20 -7.84
CA ILE A 16 0.71 2.91 -7.88
C ILE A 16 0.44 2.21 -9.22
N HIS A 17 -0.80 2.22 -9.71
CA HIS A 17 -1.15 1.61 -10.99
C HIS A 17 -0.49 2.31 -12.18
N LEU A 18 -0.42 3.64 -12.19
CA LEU A 18 0.22 4.43 -13.26
C LEU A 18 1.75 4.35 -13.23
N THR A 19 2.34 4.25 -12.04
CA THR A 19 3.80 4.32 -11.85
C THR A 19 4.46 2.95 -12.04
N ASN A 20 3.74 1.87 -11.76
CA ASN A 20 4.28 0.52 -11.93
C ASN A 20 4.17 0.07 -13.39
N LYS A 21 5.33 -0.01 -14.06
CA LYS A 21 5.49 -0.61 -15.40
C LYS A 21 5.18 -2.11 -15.43
N GLN A 22 5.11 -2.76 -14.27
CA GLN A 22 4.82 -4.17 -14.13
C GLN A 22 3.51 -4.31 -13.37
N LEU A 23 2.57 -5.10 -13.90
CA LEU A 23 1.25 -5.34 -13.30
C LEU A 23 1.42 -5.65 -11.81
N VAL A 24 1.14 -4.63 -10.98
CA VAL A 24 1.04 -4.81 -9.54
C VAL A 24 -0.01 -5.88 -9.34
N ARG A 25 0.40 -7.02 -8.77
CA ARG A 25 -0.50 -8.15 -8.62
C ARG A 25 -1.58 -7.70 -7.64
N SER A 26 -2.85 -7.94 -7.97
CA SER A 26 -4.02 -7.64 -7.10
C SER A 26 -3.79 -7.80 -5.57
N PRO A 27 -3.08 -8.85 -5.08
CA PRO A 27 -2.74 -8.99 -3.65
C PRO A 27 -1.78 -7.93 -3.07
N GLU A 28 -0.93 -7.28 -3.86
CA GLU A 28 -0.01 -6.21 -3.42
C GLU A 28 -0.75 -4.90 -3.16
N ILE A 29 -1.80 -4.61 -3.96
CA ILE A 29 -2.67 -3.45 -3.75
C ILE A 29 -3.58 -3.68 -2.54
N SER A 30 -4.17 -4.89 -2.42
CA SER A 30 -5.08 -5.19 -1.32
C SER A 30 -4.38 -5.35 0.04
N SER A 31 -3.07 -5.57 0.05
CA SER A 31 -2.26 -5.69 1.28
C SER A 31 -1.70 -4.36 1.80
N ILE A 32 -2.05 -3.21 1.19
CA ILE A 32 -1.66 -1.89 1.70
C ILE A 32 -2.38 -1.62 3.03
N LYS A 33 -1.60 -1.40 4.08
CA LYS A 33 -2.03 -1.12 5.45
C LYS A 33 -1.44 0.21 5.89
N ILE A 34 -2.32 1.20 6.06
CA ILE A 34 -1.93 2.57 6.45
C ILE A 34 -1.63 2.66 7.96
N ARG A 35 -2.31 1.85 8.77
CA ARG A 35 -2.22 1.85 10.23
C ARG A 35 -1.93 0.46 10.76
N ASN A 36 -1.22 0.41 11.88
CA ASN A 36 -1.07 -0.81 12.67
C ASN A 36 -2.44 -1.24 13.22
N ASN A 37 -2.70 -2.54 13.21
CA ASN A 37 -3.79 -3.19 13.92
C ASN A 37 -3.20 -4.30 14.81
N ILE A 38 -4.01 -4.85 15.72
CA ILE A 38 -3.61 -5.92 16.66
C ILE A 38 -2.95 -7.11 15.92
N THR A 39 -3.42 -7.40 14.71
CA THR A 39 -2.98 -8.54 13.91
C THR A 39 -2.03 -8.18 12.77
N SER A 40 -1.70 -6.90 12.57
CA SER A 40 -0.83 -6.51 11.46
C SER A 40 -0.18 -5.14 11.63
N SER A 41 1.08 -5.06 11.24
CA SER A 41 1.79 -3.78 11.09
C SER A 41 1.39 -3.06 9.81
N ARG A 42 1.51 -1.72 9.82
CA ARG A 42 1.42 -0.86 8.63
C ARG A 42 2.60 -1.13 7.72
N ASN A 43 2.39 -0.94 6.43
CA ASN A 43 3.44 -1.09 5.43
C ASN A 43 3.58 0.12 4.50
N LEU A 44 2.89 1.22 4.80
CA LEU A 44 3.01 2.49 4.10
C LEU A 44 3.85 3.48 4.93
N PHE A 45 4.93 3.97 4.34
CA PHE A 45 5.86 4.89 4.98
C PHE A 45 6.19 6.06 4.06
N VAL A 46 6.60 7.18 4.65
CA VAL A 46 7.22 8.30 3.93
C VAL A 46 8.68 8.34 4.33
N ILE A 47 9.57 8.00 3.40
CA ILE A 47 11.03 7.97 3.60
C ILE A 47 11.64 8.95 2.60
N ASN A 48 12.46 9.88 3.08
CA ASN A 48 13.11 10.90 2.22
C ASN A 48 12.12 11.64 1.30
N LYS A 49 10.97 12.06 1.84
CA LYS A 49 9.86 12.73 1.11
C LYS A 49 9.23 11.88 -0.01
N ARG A 50 9.52 10.57 -0.07
CA ARG A 50 8.93 9.63 -1.02
C ARG A 50 8.01 8.67 -0.29
N VAL A 51 6.89 8.32 -0.92
CA VAL A 51 5.98 7.29 -0.41
C VAL A 51 6.55 5.92 -0.78
N VAL A 52 6.70 5.05 0.22
CA VAL A 52 7.24 3.70 0.10
C VAL A 52 6.21 2.72 0.65
N VAL A 53 5.89 1.70 -0.15
CA VAL A 53 5.03 0.58 0.25
C VAL A 53 5.92 -0.65 0.38
N VAL A 54 5.94 -1.27 1.56
CA VAL A 54 6.72 -2.48 1.84
C VAL A 54 5.84 -3.71 1.72
N THR A 55 6.03 -4.50 0.68
CA THR A 55 5.29 -5.76 0.48
C THR A 55 6.14 -6.93 0.95
N THR A 56 5.73 -7.59 2.03
CA THR A 56 6.36 -8.83 2.49
C THR A 56 5.66 -10.00 1.81
N TYR A 57 6.36 -10.66 0.89
CA TYR A 57 5.86 -11.87 0.25
C TYR A 57 6.34 -13.10 1.04
N ASN A 58 5.43 -13.75 1.75
CA ASN A 58 5.75 -15.07 2.31
C ASN A 58 5.55 -16.12 1.22
N LYS A 59 6.64 -16.52 0.56
CA LYS A 59 6.63 -17.66 -0.36
C LYS A 59 6.67 -18.93 0.49
N ALA A 60 5.50 -19.49 0.80
CA ALA A 60 5.45 -20.86 1.29
C ALA A 60 5.96 -21.77 0.16
N TYR A 61 7.07 -22.48 0.43
CA TYR A 61 7.56 -23.58 -0.38
C TYR A 61 6.83 -24.86 0.01
#